data_AF-A0A9P4GYF3-F1
#
_entry.id   AF-A0A9P4GYF3-F1
#
_cell.length_a   1.000
_cell.length_b   1.000
_cell.length_c   1.000
_cell.angle_alpha   90.00
_cell.angle_beta   90.00
_cell.angle_gamma   90.00
#
_symmetry.space_group_name_H-M   'P 1'
#
loop_
_entity.id
_entity.type
_entity.pdbx_description
1 polymer ?
#
loop_
_entity_poly.entity_id
_entity_poly.type
_entity_poly.pdbx_seq_one_letter_code
_entity_poly.pdbx_strand_id
1 'polypeptide(L)'
;PIMPAETAKPSEPKKPVVTLVPSLLETAYKEEDDTTGTPRTLAYVRAQRAVLKYLDTQASDTLAPHQARRWTQSINPVSKMPRAEEALRLCYYMRSQGYDTGALIGHDTKIMQLYVVIRTGPDKILYWKQNFSTNQVLYTAPSTSRSGRRNALPGNSANFDLSMENML
;
A
#
# COMPACT_ATOMS: atom_id res chain seq x y z
N PRO A 1 -21.96 68.51 -14.07
CA PRO A 1 -21.89 67.40 -13.08
C PRO A 1 -21.37 66.13 -13.77
N ILE A 2 -20.12 65.77 -13.51
CA ILE A 2 -19.44 64.62 -14.12
C ILE A 2 -19.50 63.47 -13.11
N MET A 3 -20.14 62.37 -13.48
CA MET A 3 -20.23 61.17 -12.62
C MET A 3 -18.90 60.41 -12.64
N PRO A 4 -18.43 59.89 -11.48
CA PRO A 4 -17.20 59.10 -11.45
C PRO A 4 -17.43 57.71 -12.04
N ALA A 5 -16.49 57.29 -12.89
CA ALA A 5 -16.44 55.96 -13.49
C ALA A 5 -16.10 54.90 -12.42
N GLU A 6 -16.97 53.91 -12.31
CA GLU A 6 -16.81 52.75 -11.43
C GLU A 6 -15.76 51.80 -12.01
N THR A 7 -14.63 51.66 -11.31
CA THR A 7 -13.53 50.77 -11.68
C THR A 7 -13.89 49.33 -11.33
N ALA A 8 -14.22 48.53 -12.35
CA ALA A 8 -14.45 47.09 -12.22
C ALA A 8 -13.17 46.37 -11.73
N LYS A 9 -13.26 45.73 -10.56
CA LYS A 9 -12.15 44.94 -9.99
C LYS A 9 -11.91 43.66 -10.80
N PRO A 10 -10.64 43.23 -10.99
CA PRO A 10 -10.32 41.98 -11.67
C PRO A 10 -10.82 40.78 -10.87
N SER A 11 -11.56 39.87 -11.51
CA SER A 11 -11.99 38.61 -10.88
C SER A 11 -10.80 37.68 -10.72
N GLU A 12 -10.46 37.30 -9.49
CA GLU A 12 -9.42 36.33 -9.21
C GLU A 12 -9.76 34.94 -9.81
N PRO A 13 -8.76 34.19 -10.31
CA PRO A 13 -8.95 32.88 -10.89
C PRO A 13 -9.50 31.91 -9.83
N LYS A 14 -10.74 31.43 -10.02
CA LYS A 14 -11.35 30.40 -9.20
C LYS A 14 -10.54 29.11 -9.32
N LYS A 15 -9.87 28.72 -8.24
CA LYS A 15 -9.23 27.39 -8.14
C LYS A 15 -10.31 26.32 -8.34
N PRO A 16 -10.06 25.30 -9.17
CA PRO A 16 -11.01 24.20 -9.33
C PRO A 16 -11.20 23.51 -7.98
N VAL A 17 -12.45 23.46 -7.51
CA VAL A 17 -12.84 22.67 -6.34
C VAL A 17 -12.91 21.21 -6.82
N VAL A 18 -11.89 20.43 -6.52
CA VAL A 18 -11.90 18.99 -6.79
C VAL A 18 -12.55 18.30 -5.59
N THR A 19 -13.80 17.87 -5.74
CA THR A 19 -14.47 17.04 -4.74
C THR A 19 -14.06 15.59 -4.96
N LEU A 20 -13.14 15.09 -4.13
CA LEU A 20 -12.77 13.68 -4.13
C LEU A 20 -13.87 12.88 -3.42
N VAL A 21 -14.72 12.19 -4.19
CA VAL A 21 -15.73 11.27 -3.66
C VAL A 21 -15.06 9.92 -3.39
N PRO A 22 -15.08 9.35 -2.17
CA PRO A 22 -14.55 8.02 -1.88
C PRO A 22 -15.15 6.94 -2.80
N SER A 23 -14.33 5.99 -3.26
CA SER A 23 -14.80 4.93 -4.17
C SER A 23 -15.56 3.83 -3.42
N LEU A 24 -15.39 3.79 -2.10
CA LEU A 24 -15.93 2.80 -1.21
C LEU A 24 -16.81 3.49 -0.16
N LEU A 25 -17.91 2.83 0.22
CA LEU A 25 -18.78 3.31 1.30
C LEU A 25 -17.97 3.53 2.59
N GLU A 26 -18.35 4.53 3.36
CA GLU A 26 -17.74 4.77 4.66
C GLU A 26 -17.92 3.53 5.55
N THR A 27 -16.83 3.03 6.11
CA THR A 27 -16.87 1.93 7.08
C THR A 27 -17.03 2.49 8.47
N ALA A 28 -18.02 2.00 9.21
CA ALA A 28 -18.27 2.33 10.62
C ALA A 28 -17.21 1.74 11.58
N TYR A 29 -15.94 1.72 11.18
CA TYR A 29 -14.84 1.27 12.02
C TYR A 29 -14.54 2.33 13.07
N LYS A 30 -14.74 1.99 14.35
CA LYS A 30 -14.30 2.80 15.49
C LYS A 30 -13.10 2.16 16.14
N GLU A 31 -12.05 2.95 16.34
CA GLU A 31 -10.82 2.46 16.98
C GLU A 31 -11.05 1.97 18.43
N GLU A 32 -12.11 2.47 19.07
CA GLU A 32 -12.55 2.14 20.42
C GLU A 32 -13.06 0.69 20.54
N ASP A 33 -13.69 0.18 19.48
CA ASP A 33 -14.20 -1.20 19.45
C ASP A 33 -13.06 -2.23 19.39
N ASP A 34 -11.87 -1.78 18.95
CA ASP A 34 -10.68 -2.57 18.70
C ASP A 34 -9.93 -2.95 19.99
N THR A 35 -10.34 -2.38 21.13
CA THR A 35 -9.73 -2.60 22.46
C THR A 35 -10.03 -3.98 23.04
N THR A 36 -10.99 -4.71 22.48
CA THR A 36 -11.63 -5.87 23.12
C THR A 36 -10.90 -7.21 22.90
N GLY A 37 -9.92 -7.31 21.99
CA GLY A 37 -9.39 -8.62 21.54
C GLY A 37 -7.88 -8.84 21.63
N THR A 38 -7.07 -7.80 21.40
CA THR A 38 -5.60 -7.91 21.41
C THR A 38 -4.96 -6.59 21.82
N PRO A 39 -3.97 -6.59 22.72
CA PRO A 39 -3.27 -5.36 23.08
C PRO A 39 -2.57 -4.78 21.85
N ARG A 40 -2.75 -3.47 21.63
CA ARG A 40 -2.08 -2.76 20.52
C ARG A 40 -0.57 -2.85 20.72
N THR A 41 0.10 -3.59 19.83
CA THR A 41 1.55 -3.72 19.88
C THR A 41 2.20 -2.41 19.41
N LEU A 42 3.39 -2.10 19.92
CA LEU A 42 4.16 -0.93 19.46
C LEU A 42 4.43 -1.00 17.94
N ALA A 43 4.59 -2.20 17.39
CA ALA A 43 4.78 -2.41 15.97
C ALA A 43 3.53 -2.04 15.15
N TYR A 44 2.33 -2.40 15.63
CA TYR A 44 1.07 -1.97 15.03
C TYR A 44 0.93 -0.44 15.02
N VAL A 45 1.21 0.22 16.15
CA VAL A 45 1.16 1.69 16.23
C VAL A 45 2.16 2.35 15.28
N ARG A 46 3.35 1.76 15.11
CA ARG A 46 4.33 2.23 14.11
C ARG A 46 3.81 2.08 12.67
N ALA A 47 3.08 1.00 12.37
CA ALA A 47 2.44 0.82 11.08
C ALA A 47 1.37 1.90 10.84
N GLN A 48 0.52 2.18 11.83
CA GLN A 48 -0.47 3.27 11.75
C GLN A 48 0.19 4.64 11.52
N ARG A 49 1.26 4.95 12.26
CA ARG A 49 2.03 6.20 12.04
C ARG A 49 2.62 6.27 10.63
N ALA A 50 3.06 5.14 10.07
CA ALA A 50 3.59 5.11 8.70
C ALA A 50 2.50 5.37 7.64
N VAL A 51 1.27 4.90 7.89
CA VAL A 51 0.08 5.20 7.07
C VAL A 51 -0.22 6.70 7.10
N LEU A 52 -0.25 7.32 8.29
CA LEU A 52 -0.50 8.76 8.42
C LEU A 52 0.60 9.59 7.77
N LYS A 53 1.86 9.25 8.02
CA LYS A 53 3.01 9.96 7.45
C LYS A 53 3.02 9.96 5.91
N TYR A 54 2.42 8.96 5.28
CA TYR A 54 2.31 8.92 3.82
C TYR A 54 1.40 10.04 3.30
N LEU A 55 0.31 10.35 4.03
CA LEU A 55 -0.63 11.43 3.69
C LEU A 55 0.02 12.82 3.74
N ASP A 56 1.09 12.99 4.52
CA ASP A 56 1.87 14.24 4.54
C ASP A 56 2.55 14.54 3.18
N THR A 57 2.73 13.53 2.34
CA THR A 57 3.53 13.63 1.10
C THR A 57 2.82 13.13 -0.16
N GLN A 58 1.76 12.33 -0.02
CA GLN A 58 1.06 11.66 -1.11
C GLN A 58 -0.44 11.64 -0.83
N ALA A 59 -1.25 11.77 -1.88
CA ALA A 59 -2.70 11.66 -1.74
C ALA A 59 -3.13 10.20 -1.47
N SER A 60 -4.24 10.01 -0.76
CA SER A 60 -4.69 8.68 -0.33
C SER A 60 -5.08 7.74 -1.49
N ASP A 61 -5.51 8.31 -2.62
CA ASP A 61 -5.84 7.60 -3.86
C ASP A 61 -4.62 7.12 -4.66
N THR A 62 -3.41 7.55 -4.28
CA THR A 62 -2.15 7.13 -4.91
C THR A 62 -1.54 5.89 -4.25
N LEU A 63 -2.20 5.32 -3.24
CA LEU A 63 -1.72 4.14 -2.52
C LEU A 63 -1.48 2.96 -3.46
N ALA A 64 -0.25 2.44 -3.45
CA ALA A 64 0.11 1.27 -4.22
C ALA A 64 0.02 -0.03 -3.38
N PRO A 65 -0.34 -1.18 -4.00
CA PRO A 65 -0.43 -2.49 -3.32
C PRO A 65 0.84 -2.89 -2.56
N HIS A 66 2.03 -2.62 -3.11
CA HIS A 66 3.29 -2.95 -2.46
C HIS A 66 3.53 -2.14 -1.17
N GLN A 67 3.03 -0.90 -1.13
CA GLN A 67 3.13 -0.04 0.04
C GLN A 67 2.17 -0.49 1.15
N ALA A 68 0.93 -0.84 0.79
CA ALA A 68 -0.03 -1.44 1.72
C ALA A 68 0.48 -2.78 2.32
N ARG A 69 1.08 -3.64 1.48
CA ARG A 69 1.80 -4.83 1.94
C ARG A 69 2.89 -4.47 2.94
N ARG A 70 3.75 -3.49 2.64
CA ARG A 70 4.89 -3.13 3.50
C ARG A 70 4.43 -2.70 4.90
N TRP A 71 3.35 -1.92 4.99
CA TRP A 71 2.77 -1.55 6.29
C TRP A 71 2.19 -2.76 7.02
N THR A 72 1.48 -3.63 6.30
CA THR A 72 0.94 -4.89 6.87
C THR A 72 2.06 -5.76 7.44
N GLN A 73 3.15 -5.96 6.70
CA GLN A 73 4.32 -6.72 7.16
C GLN A 73 5.04 -6.06 8.34
N SER A 74 4.93 -4.74 8.50
CA SER A 74 5.60 -4.01 9.59
C SER A 74 4.96 -4.24 10.96
N ILE A 75 3.71 -4.72 11.00
CA ILE A 75 3.03 -5.14 12.23
C ILE A 75 3.80 -6.25 12.94
N ASN A 76 4.32 -7.23 12.19
CA ASN A 76 5.21 -8.25 12.73
C ASN A 76 6.61 -8.11 12.10
N PRO A 77 7.51 -7.32 12.71
CA PRO A 77 8.80 -7.01 12.10
C PRO A 77 9.72 -8.23 12.00
N VAL A 78 9.49 -9.29 12.78
CA VAL A 78 10.33 -10.50 12.80
C VAL A 78 9.94 -11.45 11.68
N SER A 79 8.70 -11.92 11.64
CA SER A 79 8.25 -12.88 10.64
C SER A 79 7.76 -12.24 9.35
N LYS A 80 7.43 -10.94 9.37
CA LYS A 80 6.68 -10.24 8.31
C LYS A 80 5.31 -10.86 8.01
N MET A 81 4.79 -11.67 8.94
CA MET A 81 3.52 -12.37 8.85
C MET A 81 2.70 -12.02 10.11
N PRO A 82 1.97 -10.89 10.12
CA PRO A 82 1.06 -10.57 11.20
C PRO A 82 -0.11 -11.56 11.29
N ARG A 83 -0.83 -11.53 12.40
CA ARG A 83 -2.10 -12.26 12.50
C ARG A 83 -3.11 -11.67 11.51
N ALA A 84 -4.04 -12.51 11.03
CA ALA A 84 -5.07 -12.08 10.09
C ALA A 84 -5.92 -10.94 10.65
N GLU A 85 -6.22 -11.00 11.95
CA GLU A 85 -6.93 -9.95 12.67
C GLU A 85 -6.18 -8.61 12.64
N GLU A 86 -4.87 -8.60 12.94
CA GLU A 86 -4.08 -7.35 12.91
C GLU A 86 -3.99 -6.77 11.48
N ALA A 87 -3.84 -7.63 10.47
CA ALA A 87 -3.82 -7.20 9.07
C ALA A 87 -5.18 -6.63 8.64
N LEU A 88 -6.29 -7.22 9.09
CA LEU A 88 -7.64 -6.74 8.83
C LEU A 88 -7.89 -5.38 9.52
N ARG A 89 -7.50 -5.25 10.78
CA ARG A 89 -7.59 -3.99 11.54
C ARG A 89 -6.82 -2.88 10.86
N LEU A 90 -5.59 -3.14 10.41
CA LEU A 90 -4.83 -2.14 9.64
C LEU A 90 -5.53 -1.79 8.32
N CYS A 91 -6.15 -2.75 7.64
CA CYS A 91 -6.92 -2.49 6.42
C CYS A 91 -8.08 -1.52 6.66
N TYR A 92 -8.85 -1.71 7.74
CA TYR A 92 -9.93 -0.81 8.11
C TYR A 92 -9.43 0.53 8.63
N TYR A 93 -8.32 0.54 9.35
CA TYR A 93 -7.66 1.78 9.74
C TYR A 93 -7.23 2.60 8.52
N MET A 94 -6.60 1.98 7.51
CA MET A 94 -6.28 2.69 6.25
C MET A 94 -7.55 3.27 5.62
N ARG A 95 -8.63 2.49 5.57
CA ARG A 95 -9.90 2.99 5.01
C ARG A 95 -10.46 4.18 5.78
N SER A 96 -10.39 4.19 7.12
CA SER A 96 -10.84 5.33 7.93
C SER A 96 -9.97 6.58 7.76
N GLN A 97 -8.73 6.44 7.29
CA GLN A 97 -7.88 7.57 6.90
C GLN A 97 -8.12 8.04 5.44
N GLY A 98 -9.13 7.50 4.75
CA GLY A 98 -9.49 7.91 3.39
C GLY A 98 -8.75 7.18 2.28
N TYR A 99 -8.05 6.09 2.58
CA TYR A 99 -7.50 5.21 1.55
C TYR A 99 -8.59 4.31 0.96
N ASP A 100 -8.56 4.11 -0.35
CA ASP A 100 -9.48 3.23 -1.05
C ASP A 100 -9.06 1.74 -0.87
N THR A 101 -9.08 1.22 0.37
CA THR A 101 -8.76 -0.18 0.71
C THR A 101 -9.98 -1.00 1.10
N GLY A 102 -9.92 -2.32 0.94
CA GLY A 102 -10.98 -3.18 1.41
C GLY A 102 -10.57 -4.63 1.67
N ALA A 103 -11.48 -5.35 2.29
CA ALA A 103 -11.33 -6.76 2.62
C ALA A 103 -12.44 -7.59 1.97
N LEU A 104 -12.13 -8.85 1.69
CA LEU A 104 -13.09 -9.89 1.32
C LEU A 104 -12.78 -11.12 2.18
N ILE A 105 -13.79 -11.58 2.90
CA ILE A 105 -13.67 -12.69 3.86
C ILE A 105 -14.53 -13.84 3.37
N GLY A 106 -13.89 -14.92 2.93
CA GLY A 106 -14.56 -16.18 2.62
C GLY A 106 -14.68 -17.01 3.89
N HIS A 107 -15.87 -17.05 4.48
CA HIS A 107 -16.12 -17.80 5.72
C HIS A 107 -16.01 -19.32 5.52
N ASP A 108 -16.37 -19.84 4.35
CA ASP A 108 -16.27 -21.28 4.05
C ASP A 108 -14.82 -21.70 3.82
N THR A 109 -14.09 -20.90 3.02
CA THR A 109 -12.69 -21.17 2.70
C THR A 109 -11.71 -20.77 3.81
N LYS A 110 -12.18 -20.04 4.82
CA LYS A 110 -11.36 -19.39 5.87
C LYS A 110 -10.27 -18.47 5.31
N ILE A 111 -10.54 -17.83 4.18
CA ILE A 111 -9.58 -16.97 3.48
C ILE A 111 -9.97 -15.52 3.65
N MET A 112 -9.00 -14.70 4.03
CA MET A 112 -9.08 -13.25 4.01
C MET A 112 -8.23 -12.71 2.84
N GLN A 113 -8.81 -11.82 2.05
CA GLN A 113 -8.16 -11.10 0.96
C GLN A 113 -8.25 -9.60 1.20
N LEU A 114 -7.13 -8.90 1.12
CA LEU A 114 -7.07 -7.44 1.26
C LEU A 114 -6.62 -6.83 -0.05
N TYR A 115 -7.30 -5.78 -0.48
CA TYR A 115 -7.10 -5.12 -1.77
C TYR A 115 -6.99 -3.60 -1.63
N VAL A 116 -6.31 -2.99 -2.60
CA VAL A 116 -6.34 -1.55 -2.86
C VAL A 116 -7.16 -1.31 -4.13
N VAL A 117 -8.08 -0.37 -4.12
CA VAL A 117 -8.88 0.01 -5.28
C VAL A 117 -8.20 1.17 -5.99
N ILE A 118 -7.94 1.00 -7.28
CA ILE A 118 -7.34 2.05 -8.13
C ILE A 118 -8.42 2.59 -9.05
N ARG A 119 -8.65 3.91 -9.02
CA ARG A 119 -9.71 4.56 -9.80
C ARG A 119 -9.47 4.55 -11.31
N THR A 120 -8.21 4.55 -11.72
CA THR A 120 -7.78 4.74 -13.11
C THR A 120 -7.50 3.43 -13.86
N GLY A 121 -7.77 2.27 -13.26
CA GLY A 121 -7.41 0.97 -13.82
C GLY A 121 -8.45 -0.13 -13.56
N PRO A 122 -8.18 -1.37 -14.01
CA PRO A 122 -9.02 -2.51 -13.68
C PRO A 122 -9.05 -2.69 -12.16
N ASP A 123 -10.18 -3.21 -11.69
CA ASP A 123 -10.60 -3.45 -10.31
C ASP A 123 -9.52 -3.71 -9.24
N LYS A 124 -9.94 -3.50 -7.98
CA LYS A 124 -9.41 -4.07 -6.72
C LYS A 124 -8.12 -4.92 -6.88
N ILE A 125 -6.97 -4.33 -6.62
CA ILE A 125 -5.69 -5.04 -6.69
C ILE A 125 -5.37 -5.70 -5.35
N LEU A 126 -5.27 -7.03 -5.35
CA LEU A 126 -4.92 -7.83 -4.19
C LEU A 126 -3.50 -7.49 -3.71
N TYR A 127 -3.34 -7.18 -2.43
CA TYR A 127 -2.03 -7.00 -1.81
C TYR A 127 -1.71 -8.02 -0.71
N TRP A 128 -2.72 -8.68 -0.17
CA TRP A 128 -2.58 -9.65 0.91
C TRP A 128 -3.64 -10.75 0.83
N LYS A 129 -3.24 -12.01 1.02
CA LYS A 129 -4.14 -13.14 1.18
C LYS A 129 -3.64 -14.03 2.31
N GLN A 130 -4.52 -14.40 3.22
CA GLN A 130 -4.16 -15.18 4.40
C GLN A 130 -5.29 -16.11 4.78
N ASN A 131 -4.96 -17.31 5.27
CA ASN A 131 -5.94 -18.14 5.97
C ASN A 131 -6.10 -17.61 7.40
N PHE A 132 -7.28 -17.13 7.76
CA PHE A 132 -7.50 -16.50 9.07
C PHE A 132 -7.67 -17.49 10.22
N SER A 133 -7.86 -18.78 9.93
CA SER A 133 -7.86 -19.83 10.97
C SER A 133 -6.45 -20.26 11.36
N THR A 134 -5.52 -20.31 10.41
CA THR A 134 -4.13 -20.78 10.65
C THR A 134 -3.11 -19.64 10.69
N ASN A 135 -3.51 -18.41 10.37
CA ASN A 135 -2.64 -17.26 10.12
C ASN A 135 -1.59 -17.48 9.01
N GLN A 136 -1.74 -18.52 8.18
CA GLN A 136 -0.82 -18.76 7.07
C GLN A 136 -1.03 -17.74 5.96
N VAL A 137 0.02 -16.99 5.63
CA VAL A 137 0.00 -16.05 4.50
C VAL A 137 0.12 -16.85 3.20
N LEU A 138 -0.89 -16.72 2.34
CA LEU A 138 -1.00 -17.45 1.07
C LEU A 138 -0.49 -16.62 -0.11
N TYR A 139 -0.60 -15.29 -0.01
CA TYR A 139 -0.12 -14.38 -1.04
C TYR A 139 0.21 -13.01 -0.45
N THR A 140 1.23 -12.38 -1.01
CA THR A 140 1.57 -10.97 -0.77
C THR A 140 1.92 -10.32 -2.10
N ALA A 141 1.49 -9.07 -2.33
CA ALA A 141 1.86 -8.32 -3.53
C ALA A 141 3.38 -8.30 -3.75
N PRO A 142 3.88 -8.40 -5.00
CA PRO A 142 5.31 -8.36 -5.27
C PRO A 142 5.94 -7.04 -4.79
N SER A 143 7.21 -7.11 -4.38
CA SER A 143 7.98 -5.90 -4.10
C SER A 143 8.29 -5.21 -5.42
N THR A 144 8.06 -3.90 -5.52
CA THR A 144 8.58 -3.11 -6.63
C THR A 144 10.07 -2.84 -6.40
N SER A 145 10.89 -3.88 -6.33
CA SER A 145 12.31 -3.70 -6.57
C SER A 145 12.42 -3.23 -8.01
N ARG A 146 12.78 -1.96 -8.20
CA ARG A 146 13.17 -1.42 -9.51
C ARG A 146 14.18 -2.40 -10.12
N SER A 147 13.72 -3.23 -11.05
CA SER A 147 14.60 -3.96 -11.96
C SER A 147 15.37 -2.90 -12.71
N GLY A 148 16.64 -2.73 -12.37
CA GLY A 148 17.37 -1.56 -12.82
C GLY A 148 18.80 -1.46 -12.30
N ARG A 149 19.63 -2.49 -12.55
CA ARG A 149 21.05 -2.35 -12.94
C ARG A 149 21.41 -3.54 -13.84
N ARG A 150 21.20 -3.38 -15.16
CA ARG A 150 22.22 -3.11 -16.20
C ARG A 150 22.96 -4.37 -16.64
N ASN A 151 22.77 -4.71 -17.92
CA ASN A 151 23.60 -5.61 -18.71
C ASN A 151 25.08 -5.47 -18.31
N ALA A 152 25.62 -6.45 -17.60
CA ALA A 152 27.04 -6.73 -17.68
C ALA A 152 27.24 -7.40 -19.04
N LEU A 153 27.80 -6.66 -20.00
CA LEU A 153 28.38 -7.26 -21.19
C LEU A 153 29.38 -8.32 -20.71
N PRO A 154 29.35 -9.56 -21.23
CA PRO A 154 30.41 -10.52 -20.94
C PRO A 154 31.72 -9.92 -21.46
N GLY A 155 32.55 -9.49 -20.51
CA GLY A 155 33.94 -9.11 -20.77
C GLY A 155 34.64 -10.34 -21.36
N ASN A 156 34.87 -10.22 -22.66
CA ASN A 156 35.73 -11.02 -23.50
C ASN A 156 36.88 -11.68 -22.69
N SER A 157 36.69 -12.95 -22.31
CA SER A 157 37.76 -13.77 -21.76
C SER A 157 38.62 -14.19 -22.93
N ALA A 158 39.64 -13.39 -23.21
CA ALA A 158 40.66 -13.73 -24.18
C ALA A 158 41.30 -15.06 -23.81
N ASN A 159 41.33 -15.95 -24.81
CA ASN A 159 42.09 -17.19 -24.92
C ASN A 159 43.26 -17.32 -23.94
N PHE A 160 43.15 -18.26 -23.00
CA PHE A 160 44.33 -18.97 -22.53
C PHE A 160 44.42 -20.29 -23.29
N ASP A 161 45.50 -20.34 -24.03
CA ASP A 161 45.93 -21.36 -24.96
C ASP A 161 46.09 -22.73 -24.29
N LEU A 162 45.84 -23.76 -25.08
CA LEU A 162 46.11 -25.16 -24.76
C LEU A 162 47.63 -25.37 -24.76
N SER A 163 48.17 -25.82 -23.63
CA SER A 163 49.29 -26.76 -23.67
C SER A 163 48.92 -28.00 -22.88
N MET A 164 48.63 -29.06 -23.65
CA MET A 164 48.74 -30.45 -23.22
C MET A 164 50.06 -30.66 -22.49
N GLU A 165 50.04 -31.37 -21.36
CA GLU A 165 50.97 -32.48 -21.18
C GLU A 165 50.39 -33.51 -20.21
N ASN A 166 50.44 -34.75 -20.68
CA ASN A 166 49.92 -35.99 -20.12
C ASN A 166 50.99 -36.66 -19.24
N MET A 167 50.54 -37.58 -18.38
CA MET A 167 51.29 -38.73 -17.81
C MET A 167 52.43 -38.34 -16.85
N LEU A 168 52.46 -38.76 -15.57
CA LEU A 168 52.20 -40.06 -14.95
C LEU A 168 52.07 -39.89 -13.43
#